data_AF-A0A8T2R711-F1
#
_entry.id   AF-A0A8T2R711-F1
#
_cell.length_a   1.000
_cell.length_b   1.000
_cell.length_c   1.000
_cell.angle_alpha   90.00
_cell.angle_beta   90.00
_cell.angle_gamma   90.00
#
_symmetry.space_group_name_H-M   'P 1'
#
loop_
_entity.id
_entity.type
_entity.pdbx_description
1 polymer ?
#
loop_
_entity_poly.entity_id
_entity_poly.type
_entity_poly.pdbx_seq_one_letter_code
_entity_poly.pdbx_strand_id
1 'polypeptide(L)'
;MTGSERGKLTVDDIKTAPMDFRFPGTNQSKHCFTKFVEYHKCMRAKGDEAPSECDKYARYYRSLCPTEWVQRWNEQLENGTFAGPL
;
A
#
# COMPACT_ATOMS: atom_id res chain seq x y z
N MET A 1 12.97 30.19 17.11
CA MET A 1 13.53 29.67 15.84
C MET A 1 14.00 28.25 16.09
N THR A 2 13.09 27.28 16.14
CA THR A 2 13.43 25.87 16.39
C THR A 2 13.80 25.22 15.08
N GLY A 3 15.10 24.95 14.90
CA GLY A 3 15.65 24.22 13.77
C GLY A 3 15.04 22.84 13.69
N SER A 4 14.35 22.56 12.58
CA SER A 4 13.88 21.22 12.24
C SER A 4 15.11 20.39 11.85
N GLU A 5 15.53 19.53 12.76
CA GLU A 5 16.52 18.48 12.52
C GLU A 5 15.98 17.55 11.43
N ARG A 6 16.42 17.78 10.19
CA ARG A 6 16.18 16.88 9.07
C ARG A 6 16.95 15.60 9.37
N GLY A 7 16.23 14.60 9.90
CA GLY A 7 16.73 13.25 10.11
C GLY A 7 17.45 12.77 8.85
N LYS A 8 18.67 12.26 9.05
CA LYS A 8 19.57 11.79 8.01
C LYS A 8 19.00 10.51 7.39
N LEU A 9 18.10 10.64 6.40
CA LEU A 9 17.62 9.49 5.63
C LEU A 9 18.81 8.89 4.88
N THR A 10 19.22 7.69 5.27
CA THR A 10 20.22 6.91 4.51
C THR A 10 19.53 6.24 3.32
N VAL A 11 20.25 6.03 2.22
CA VAL A 11 19.70 5.36 1.04
C VAL A 11 19.27 3.91 1.36
N ASP A 12 19.91 3.27 2.34
CA ASP A 12 19.55 1.96 2.87
C ASP A 12 18.20 1.93 3.61
N ASP A 13 17.73 3.08 4.11
CA ASP A 13 16.38 3.24 4.67
C ASP A 13 15.30 3.45 3.59
N ILE A 14 15.70 3.79 2.35
CA ILE A 14 14.78 3.94 1.22
C ILE A 14 14.44 2.55 0.68
N LYS A 15 13.48 1.90 1.34
CA LYS A 15 12.96 0.58 0.94
C LYS A 15 11.67 0.75 0.14
N THR A 16 11.64 0.18 -1.05
CA THR A 16 10.43 0.05 -1.88
C THR A 16 9.84 -1.35 -1.77
N ALA A 17 8.72 -1.59 -2.45
CA ALA A 17 8.10 -2.91 -2.51
C ALA A 17 9.09 -3.96 -3.09
N PRO A 18 9.23 -5.14 -2.46
CA PRO A 18 10.08 -6.20 -2.99
C PRO A 18 9.49 -6.78 -4.28
N MET A 19 10.34 -7.40 -5.09
CA MET A 19 9.91 -8.15 -6.28
C MET A 19 9.05 -9.35 -5.85
N ASP A 20 7.86 -9.47 -6.43
CA ASP A 20 6.94 -10.58 -6.19
C ASP A 20 6.98 -11.53 -7.39
N PHE A 21 7.55 -12.72 -7.21
CA PHE A 21 7.75 -13.70 -8.29
C PHE A 21 6.43 -14.20 -8.92
N ARG A 22 5.28 -13.94 -8.28
CA ARG A 22 3.95 -14.23 -8.86
C ARG A 22 3.61 -13.30 -10.03
N PHE A 23 4.28 -12.15 -10.12
CA PHE A 23 4.07 -11.13 -11.14
C PHE A 23 5.38 -10.81 -11.90
N PRO A 24 5.93 -11.77 -12.69
CA PRO A 24 7.21 -11.59 -13.38
C PRO A 24 7.12 -10.71 -14.63
N GLY A 25 5.90 -10.43 -15.11
CA GLY A 25 5.70 -9.61 -16.30
C GLY A 25 5.86 -8.11 -16.05
N THR A 26 6.08 -7.35 -17.12
CA THR A 26 6.18 -5.87 -17.06
C THR A 26 4.87 -5.20 -16.60
N ASN A 27 3.73 -5.86 -16.81
CA ASN A 27 2.44 -5.35 -16.34
C ASN A 27 2.25 -5.59 -14.83
N GLN A 28 2.62 -4.59 -14.02
CA GLN A 28 2.52 -4.60 -12.56
C GLN A 28 1.12 -4.20 -12.03
N SER A 29 0.12 -4.00 -12.90
CA SER A 29 -1.23 -3.58 -12.49
C SER A 29 -1.88 -4.59 -11.53
N LYS A 30 -1.70 -5.89 -11.78
CA LYS A 30 -2.20 -6.95 -10.88
C LYS A 30 -1.45 -6.96 -9.56
N HIS A 31 -0.14 -6.71 -9.57
CA HIS A 31 0.66 -6.63 -8.35
C HIS A 31 0.19 -5.49 -7.45
N CYS A 32 0.00 -4.30 -8.03
CA CYS A 32 -0.59 -3.14 -7.36
C CYS A 32 -1.96 -3.48 -6.74
N PHE A 33 -2.90 -4.00 -7.54
CA PHE A 33 -4.25 -4.32 -7.09
C PHE A 33 -4.25 -5.36 -5.95
N THR A 34 -3.43 -6.41 -6.06
CA THR A 34 -3.30 -7.41 -5.00
C THR A 34 -2.80 -6.78 -3.70
N LYS A 35 -1.77 -5.93 -3.72
CA LYS A 35 -1.26 -5.30 -2.48
C LYS A 35 -2.27 -4.34 -1.85
N PHE A 36 -3.04 -3.63 -2.67
CA PHE A 36 -4.13 -2.77 -2.19
C PHE A 36 -5.21 -3.60 -1.46
N VAL A 37 -5.67 -4.68 -2.08
CA VAL A 37 -6.67 -5.58 -1.49
C VAL A 37 -6.16 -6.23 -0.20
N GLU A 38 -4.92 -6.72 -0.17
CA GLU A 38 -4.31 -7.34 1.02
C GLU A 38 -4.24 -6.36 2.20
N TYR A 39 -3.94 -5.08 1.94
CA TYR A 39 -3.97 -4.05 2.96
C TYR A 39 -5.37 -3.89 3.57
N HIS A 40 -6.39 -3.72 2.73
CA HIS A 40 -7.76 -3.52 3.22
C HIS A 40 -8.33 -4.78 3.90
N LYS A 41 -7.98 -5.98 3.42
CA LYS A 41 -8.28 -7.25 4.11
C LYS A 41 -7.64 -7.32 5.49
N CYS A 42 -6.36 -6.97 5.60
CA CYS A 42 -5.63 -6.95 6.86
C CYS A 42 -6.28 -5.99 7.86
N MET A 43 -6.63 -4.78 7.41
CA MET A 43 -7.32 -3.77 8.22
C MET A 43 -8.69 -4.26 8.69
N ARG A 44 -9.48 -4.90 7.82
CA ARG A 44 -10.80 -5.46 8.18
C ARG A 44 -10.72 -6.64 9.14
N ALA A 45 -9.73 -7.52 8.96
CA ALA A 45 -9.60 -8.74 9.75
C ALA A 45 -9.02 -8.50 11.15
N LYS A 46 -8.05 -7.58 11.28
CA LYS A 46 -7.33 -7.35 12.55
C LYS A 46 -7.83 -6.13 13.34
N GLY A 47 -8.58 -5.21 12.74
CA GLY A 47 -8.98 -3.96 13.39
C GLY A 47 -7.78 -3.06 13.76
N ASP A 48 -8.02 -2.05 14.60
CA ASP A 48 -7.04 -1.02 15.01
C ASP A 48 -5.82 -1.56 15.79
N GLU A 49 -5.79 -2.85 16.15
CA GLU A 49 -4.75 -3.44 17.02
C GLU A 49 -3.51 -3.97 16.28
N ALA A 50 -3.50 -4.00 14.93
CA ALA A 50 -2.34 -4.51 14.16
C ALA A 50 -1.71 -3.54 13.13
N PRO A 51 -1.45 -2.26 13.47
CA PRO A 51 -0.83 -1.32 12.53
C PRO A 51 0.53 -1.80 11.99
N SER A 52 1.32 -2.54 12.78
CA SER A 52 2.67 -2.99 12.38
C SER A 52 2.66 -3.99 11.22
N GLU A 53 1.65 -4.85 11.16
CA GLU A 53 1.55 -5.92 10.15
C GLU A 53 0.85 -5.44 8.88
N CYS A 54 -0.09 -4.50 8.98
CA CYS A 54 -0.79 -3.96 7.81
C CYS A 54 -0.01 -2.79 7.15
N ASP A 55 0.82 -2.04 7.91
CA ASP A 55 1.61 -0.91 7.36
C ASP A 55 2.60 -1.34 6.28
N LYS A 56 3.13 -2.57 6.34
CA LYS A 56 3.98 -3.13 5.27
C LYS A 56 3.25 -3.15 3.93
N TYR A 57 1.99 -3.57 3.91
CA TYR A 57 1.16 -3.57 2.71
C TYR A 57 0.81 -2.15 2.28
N ALA A 58 0.63 -1.24 3.24
CA ALA A 58 0.41 0.17 2.97
C ALA A 58 1.56 0.81 2.19
N ARG A 59 2.79 0.56 2.63
CA ARG A 59 4.00 1.02 1.91
C ARG A 59 4.09 0.42 0.52
N TYR A 60 3.78 -0.87 0.36
CA TYR A 60 3.91 -1.55 -0.91
C TYR A 60 2.92 -1.06 -1.96
N TYR A 61 1.61 -0.96 -1.63
CA TYR A 61 0.65 -0.48 -2.63
C TYR A 61 0.90 0.99 -2.97
N ARG A 62 1.33 1.84 -2.01
CA ARG A 62 1.68 3.25 -2.29
C ARG A 62 2.89 3.39 -3.22
N SER A 63 3.81 2.43 -3.19
CA SER A 63 5.00 2.43 -4.04
C SER A 63 4.73 1.87 -5.45
N LEU A 64 3.76 0.95 -5.58
CA LEU A 64 3.46 0.26 -6.83
C LEU A 64 2.32 0.91 -7.63
N CYS A 65 1.31 1.43 -6.93
CA CYS A 65 0.08 1.91 -7.53
C CYS A 65 0.16 3.40 -7.89
N PRO A 66 -0.36 3.79 -9.06
CA PRO A 66 -0.65 5.19 -9.33
C PRO A 66 -1.62 5.75 -8.29
N THR A 67 -1.37 6.97 -7.80
CA THR A 67 -2.22 7.62 -6.79
C THR A 67 -3.67 7.74 -7.25
N GLU A 68 -3.90 8.03 -8.53
CA GLU A 68 -5.23 8.08 -9.16
C GLU A 68 -6.03 6.79 -8.97
N TRP A 69 -5.39 5.62 -9.06
CA TRP A 69 -6.07 4.34 -8.91
C TRP A 69 -6.48 4.10 -7.46
N VAL A 70 -5.56 4.41 -6.54
CA VAL A 70 -5.81 4.29 -5.09
C VAL A 70 -6.96 5.18 -4.67
N GLN A 71 -7.01 6.43 -5.13
CA GLN A 71 -8.10 7.36 -4.82
C GLN A 71 -9.45 6.82 -5.32
N ARG A 72 -9.54 6.41 -6.58
CA ARG A 72 -10.78 5.83 -7.14
C ARG A 72 -11.24 4.59 -6.39
N TRP A 73 -10.32 3.70 -6.00
CA TRP A 73 -10.68 2.53 -5.22
C TRP A 73 -11.13 2.89 -3.81
N ASN A 74 -10.51 3.89 -3.17
CA ASN A 74 -10.96 4.40 -1.87
C ASN A 74 -12.38 4.97 -1.93
N GLU A 75 -12.69 5.78 -2.95
CA GLU A 75 -14.06 6.28 -3.16
C GLU A 75 -15.06 5.14 -3.36
N GLN A 76 -14.68 4.10 -4.11
CA GLN A 76 -15.50 2.90 -4.28
C GLN A 76 -15.69 2.12 -2.97
N LEU A 77 -14.69 2.12 -2.08
CA LEU A 77 -14.79 1.51 -0.76
C LEU A 77 -15.76 2.27 0.14
N GLU A 78 -15.67 3.60 0.16
CA GLU A 78 -16.56 4.48 0.93
C GLU A 78 -18.01 4.40 0.43
N ASN A 79 -18.20 4.34 -0.89
CA ASN A 79 -19.51 4.17 -1.52
C ASN A 79 -20.05 2.73 -1.44
N GLY A 80 -19.25 1.76 -1.01
CA GLY A 80 -19.63 0.35 -0.96
C GLY A 80 -19.79 -0.33 -2.33
N THR A 81 -19.27 0.28 -3.41
CA THR A 81 -19.37 -0.21 -4.79
C THR A 81 -18.11 -0.92 -5.29
N PHE A 82 -17.15 -1.20 -4.41
CA PHE A 82 -15.90 -1.87 -4.79
C PHE A 82 -16.15 -3.33 -5.18
N ALA A 83 -15.88 -3.68 -6.43
CA ALA A 83 -16.10 -5.03 -6.99
C ALA A 83 -14.98 -6.04 -6.69
N GLY A 84 -13.91 -5.63 -6.00
CA GLY A 84 -12.80 -6.50 -5.66
C GLY A 84 -13.04 -7.32 -4.39
N PRO A 85 -12.33 -8.45 -4.22
CA PRO A 85 -12.51 -9.32 -3.06
C PRO A 85 -11.86 -8.68 -1.83
N LEU A 86 -12.64 -8.14 -0.90
CA LEU A 86 -12.19 -7.55 0.37
C LEU A 86 -12.55 -8.40 1.59
#